data_AF-A0A2A9F0V3-F1
#
_entry.id   AF-A0A2A9F0V3-F1
#
_cell.length_a   1.000
_cell.length_b   1.000
_cell.length_c   1.000
_cell.angle_alpha   90.00
_cell.angle_beta   90.00
_cell.angle_gamma   90.00
#
_symmetry.space_group_name_H-M   'P 1'
#
loop_
_entity.id
_entity.type
_entity.pdbx_description
1 polymer ?
#
loop_
_entity_poly.entity_id
_entity_poly.type
_entity_poly.pdbx_seq_one_letter_code
_entity_poly.pdbx_strand_id
1 'polypeptide(L)'
;MPDDVHDGPPATGAAGDTGTSALVVAAQRDATLLADYLARRGRAAAVVVRARDDVAAMRRRLADESADVARLESFSATRVWAALRGDRAERLDAERAQQQAAEYAVATAEARCRAAEDELAAAEQAVTGLGNVASRRAAAFAAREAWLVAGGGEVAAALSEVAATTGRRQAEIVEIDEADAAAVRAGSALAAAARELDRAAGWSTYDTFLGGDWVASMAKHDRLDRAAELVRTADAALSHLAVELGDVGERGVGPIGVEGLSRTFDIWFDNVFSDWAVAGHIKDAQDRVTEALGAVDHVRRRLVERRAEVDLDLQLLERRRADLLLA
;
A
#
# COMPACT_ATOMS: atom_id res chain seq x y z
N MET A 1 -34.60 30.38 53.15
CA MET A 1 -35.09 30.19 51.77
C MET A 1 -33.93 30.54 50.86
N PRO A 2 -33.11 29.57 50.42
CA PRO A 2 -32.19 29.79 49.33
C PRO A 2 -32.96 29.61 48.01
N ASP A 3 -32.91 30.63 47.15
CA ASP A 3 -33.36 30.53 45.78
C ASP A 3 -32.39 29.64 44.99
N ASP A 4 -32.94 28.59 44.39
CA ASP A 4 -32.26 27.69 43.47
C ASP A 4 -31.80 28.46 42.21
N VAL A 5 -30.50 28.72 42.12
CA VAL A 5 -29.86 29.11 40.85
C VAL A 5 -29.56 27.83 40.08
N HIS A 6 -30.47 27.51 39.18
CA HIS A 6 -30.28 26.48 38.17
C HIS A 6 -29.21 26.97 37.17
N ASP A 7 -27.96 26.56 37.36
CA ASP A 7 -26.92 26.66 36.33
C ASP A 7 -27.26 25.65 35.22
N GLY A 8 -27.94 26.14 34.18
CA GLY A 8 -28.07 25.42 32.92
C GLY A 8 -26.70 25.35 32.22
N PRO A 9 -26.41 24.28 31.46
CA PRO A 9 -25.16 24.18 30.72
C PRO A 9 -25.04 25.34 29.72
N PRO A 10 -23.82 25.86 29.47
CA PRO A 10 -23.64 26.96 28.52
C PRO A 10 -24.10 26.49 27.14
N ALA A 11 -25.08 27.21 26.59
CA ALA A 11 -25.46 27.10 25.21
C ALA A 11 -24.20 27.29 24.36
N THR A 12 -23.74 26.22 23.70
CA THR A 12 -22.79 26.28 22.59
C THR A 12 -23.46 27.08 21.48
N GLY A 13 -23.33 28.39 21.59
CA GLY A 13 -23.93 29.36 20.70
C GLY A 13 -23.51 29.07 19.27
N ALA A 14 -24.52 28.96 18.42
CA ALA A 14 -24.42 28.90 16.98
C ALA A 14 -23.39 29.92 16.49
N ALA A 15 -22.21 29.44 16.09
CA ALA A 15 -21.34 30.24 15.25
C ALA A 15 -22.15 30.54 13.99
N GLY A 16 -22.47 31.81 13.75
CA GLY A 16 -23.11 32.24 12.51
C GLY A 16 -22.24 31.92 11.30
N ASP A 17 -22.76 32.17 10.10
CA ASP A 17 -22.09 31.96 8.80
C ASP A 17 -20.61 32.37 8.81
N THR A 18 -20.35 33.61 9.25
CA THR A 18 -19.02 34.21 9.32
C THR A 18 -18.08 33.48 10.29
N GLY A 19 -18.61 32.94 11.39
CA GLY A 19 -17.83 32.18 12.36
C GLY A 19 -17.42 30.81 11.85
N THR A 20 -18.35 30.08 11.22
CA THR A 20 -18.04 28.74 10.67
C THR A 20 -17.13 28.83 9.46
N SER A 21 -17.33 29.81 8.57
CA SER A 21 -16.45 30.08 7.43
C SER A 21 -15.01 30.43 7.87
N ALA A 22 -14.85 31.31 8.87
CA ALA A 22 -13.54 31.67 9.40
C ALA A 22 -12.78 30.47 9.99
N LEU A 23 -13.48 29.55 10.68
CA LEU A 23 -12.87 28.33 11.23
C LEU A 23 -12.34 27.40 10.13
N VAL A 24 -13.10 27.23 9.05
CA VAL A 24 -12.67 26.40 7.90
C VAL A 24 -11.45 27.01 7.21
N VAL A 25 -11.44 28.33 6.99
CA VAL A 25 -10.29 29.03 6.41
C VAL A 25 -9.04 28.91 7.30
N ALA A 26 -9.19 29.09 8.61
CA ALA A 26 -8.09 28.92 9.56
C ALA A 26 -7.55 27.48 9.55
N ALA A 27 -8.45 26.49 9.58
CA ALA A 27 -8.06 25.08 9.51
C ALA A 27 -7.36 24.72 8.19
N GLN A 28 -7.77 25.31 7.06
CA GLN A 28 -7.11 25.11 5.78
C GLN A 28 -5.71 25.72 5.76
N ARG A 29 -5.52 26.90 6.36
CA ARG A 29 -4.19 27.51 6.52
C ARG A 29 -3.27 26.65 7.38
N ASP A 30 -3.77 26.13 8.51
CA ASP A 30 -3.02 25.22 9.38
C ASP A 30 -2.59 23.95 8.62
N ALA A 31 -3.47 23.40 7.77
CA ALA A 31 -3.16 22.23 6.96
C ALA A 31 -2.04 22.50 5.94
N THR A 32 -2.08 23.65 5.25
CA THR A 32 -1.00 24.07 4.35
C THR A 32 0.32 24.26 5.11
N LEU A 33 0.28 24.93 6.27
CA LEU A 33 1.46 25.16 7.09
C LEU A 33 2.08 23.85 7.60
N LEU A 34 1.24 22.88 7.99
CA LEU A 34 1.70 21.55 8.38
C LEU A 34 2.39 20.83 7.22
N ALA A 35 1.84 20.91 6.01
CA ALA A 35 2.46 20.31 4.83
C ALA A 35 3.87 20.89 4.57
N ASP A 36 4.02 22.20 4.67
CA ASP A 36 5.32 22.88 4.53
C ASP A 36 6.31 22.46 5.62
N TYR A 37 5.85 22.34 6.86
CA TYR A 37 6.68 21.90 7.98
C TYR A 37 7.12 20.44 7.85
N LEU A 38 6.22 19.55 7.40
CA LEU A 38 6.56 18.16 7.11
C LEU A 38 7.57 18.06 5.96
N ALA A 39 7.41 18.85 4.91
CA ALA A 39 8.36 18.90 3.80
C ALA A 39 9.74 19.43 4.26
N ARG A 40 9.76 20.47 5.10
CA ARG A 40 10.99 20.98 5.72
C ARG A 40 11.66 19.92 6.59
N ARG A 41 10.91 19.22 7.44
CA ARG A 41 11.41 18.12 8.26
C ARG A 41 12.02 17.02 7.41
N GLY A 42 11.36 16.63 6.31
CA GLY A 42 11.87 15.64 5.37
C GLY A 42 13.20 16.05 4.73
N ARG A 43 13.33 17.32 4.31
CA ARG A 43 14.61 17.87 3.80
C ARG A 43 15.69 17.88 4.87
N ALA A 44 15.40 18.33 6.08
CA ALA A 44 16.36 18.36 7.19
C ALA A 44 16.84 16.94 7.55
N ALA A 45 15.92 15.96 7.59
CA ALA A 45 16.26 14.56 7.85
C ALA A 45 17.21 14.00 6.79
N ALA A 46 16.99 14.31 5.51
CA ALA A 46 17.88 13.90 4.43
C ALA A 46 19.29 14.53 4.56
N VAL A 47 19.39 15.78 5.03
CA VAL A 47 20.68 16.44 5.30
C VAL A 47 21.41 15.77 6.45
N VAL A 48 20.72 15.41 7.54
CA VAL A 48 21.31 14.67 8.67
C VAL A 48 21.89 13.34 8.21
N VAL A 49 21.18 12.58 7.37
CA VAL A 49 21.70 11.30 6.83
C VAL A 49 23.02 11.54 6.08
N ARG A 50 23.05 12.50 5.15
CA ARG A 50 24.27 12.82 4.39
C ARG A 50 25.42 13.27 5.29
N ALA A 51 25.14 14.13 6.27
CA ALA A 51 26.16 14.62 7.19
C ALA A 51 26.76 13.49 8.06
N ARG A 52 25.95 12.50 8.46
CA ARG A 52 26.42 11.31 9.17
C ARG A 52 27.30 10.42 8.28
N ASP A 53 26.92 10.24 7.02
CA ASP A 53 27.74 9.51 6.05
C ASP A 53 29.09 10.20 5.81
N ASP A 54 29.09 11.53 5.71
CA ASP A 54 30.30 12.34 5.59
C ASP A 54 31.21 12.20 6.82
N VAL A 55 30.64 12.28 8.03
CA VAL A 55 31.39 12.02 9.28
C VAL A 55 32.01 10.62 9.27
N ALA A 56 31.26 9.61 8.86
CA ALA A 56 31.76 8.24 8.78
C ALA A 56 32.90 8.11 7.75
N ALA A 57 32.78 8.78 6.60
CA ALA A 57 33.83 8.80 5.58
C ALA A 57 35.10 9.50 6.07
N MET A 58 34.98 10.66 6.73
CA MET A 58 36.13 11.39 7.28
C MET A 58 36.80 10.60 8.40
N ARG A 59 36.03 9.90 9.25
CA ARG A 59 36.58 9.04 10.32
C ARG A 59 37.35 7.84 9.77
N ARG A 60 36.87 7.22 8.67
CA ARG A 60 37.63 6.16 7.99
C ARG A 60 38.96 6.69 7.46
N ARG A 61 38.95 7.84 6.80
CA ARG A 61 40.16 8.46 6.29
C ARG A 61 41.15 8.79 7.40
N LEU A 62 40.68 9.37 8.52
CA LEU A 62 41.52 9.61 9.69
C LEU A 62 42.13 8.32 10.26
N ALA A 63 41.39 7.21 10.26
CA ALA A 63 41.92 5.93 10.70
C ALA A 63 43.05 5.41 9.79
N ASP A 64 42.90 5.59 8.47
CA ASP A 64 43.95 5.26 7.49
C ASP A 64 45.20 6.12 7.72
N GLU A 65 45.06 7.45 7.77
CA GLU A 65 46.21 8.36 8.02
C GLU A 65 46.90 8.08 9.37
N SER A 66 46.12 7.77 10.40
CA SER A 66 46.65 7.42 11.73
C SER A 66 47.42 6.10 11.71
N ALA A 67 46.97 5.13 10.93
CA ALA A 67 47.67 3.86 10.75
C ALA A 67 48.99 4.05 9.97
N ASP A 68 49.02 4.96 9.00
CA ASP A 68 50.19 5.30 8.20
C ASP A 68 51.29 5.92 9.08
N VAL A 69 50.92 6.88 9.94
CA VAL A 69 51.81 7.43 10.98
C VAL A 69 52.31 6.32 11.91
N ALA A 70 51.43 5.46 12.44
CA ALA A 70 51.83 4.38 13.35
C ALA A 70 52.80 3.36 12.70
N ARG A 71 52.64 3.05 11.41
CA ARG A 71 53.59 2.23 10.66
C ARG A 71 54.95 2.93 10.54
N LEU A 72 54.96 4.24 10.22
CA LEU A 72 56.18 5.05 10.20
C LEU A 72 56.75 5.42 11.58
N GLU A 73 56.12 5.04 12.68
CA GLU A 73 56.74 5.13 14.01
C GLU A 73 57.31 3.76 14.45
N SER A 74 56.60 2.66 14.20
CA SER A 74 57.00 1.30 14.62
C SER A 74 58.26 0.73 13.92
N PHE A 75 58.51 1.07 12.65
CA PHE A 75 59.70 0.61 11.92
C PHE A 75 61.05 1.06 12.54
N SER A 76 61.05 1.98 13.51
CA SER A 76 62.25 2.49 14.22
C SER A 76 62.92 1.46 15.14
N ALA A 77 62.28 0.33 15.43
CA ALA A 77 62.83 -0.68 16.32
C ALA A 77 63.81 -1.67 15.64
N THR A 78 63.95 -1.65 14.31
CA THR A 78 64.72 -2.66 13.56
C THR A 78 66.04 -2.09 13.01
N ARG A 79 67.17 -2.81 13.20
CA ARG A 79 68.57 -2.31 13.19
C ARG A 79 69.19 -1.78 11.86
N VAL A 80 68.44 -1.50 10.78
CA VAL A 80 69.01 -1.18 9.44
C VAL A 80 68.92 0.31 9.07
N TRP A 81 69.21 1.23 10.00
CA TRP A 81 68.57 2.56 10.00
C TRP A 81 69.42 3.82 9.72
N ALA A 82 70.73 3.70 9.54
CA ALA A 82 71.59 4.89 9.44
C ALA A 82 71.52 5.63 8.09
N ALA A 83 71.17 4.93 6.99
CA ALA A 83 71.15 5.51 5.63
C ALA A 83 69.78 6.06 5.19
N LEU A 84 68.69 5.69 5.87
CA LEU A 84 67.30 6.03 5.51
C LEU A 84 66.68 7.12 6.42
N ARG A 85 67.45 7.68 7.35
CA ARG A 85 66.94 8.56 8.41
C ARG A 85 66.42 9.90 7.91
N GLY A 86 67.00 10.46 6.84
CA GLY A 86 66.56 11.73 6.25
C GLY A 86 65.21 11.62 5.55
N ASP A 87 65.08 10.70 4.59
CA ASP A 87 63.86 10.42 3.82
C ASP A 87 62.67 10.06 4.72
N ARG A 88 62.90 9.27 5.78
CA ARG A 88 61.83 8.90 6.70
C ARG A 88 61.33 10.08 7.55
N ALA A 89 62.23 10.92 8.06
CA ALA A 89 61.81 12.05 8.90
C ALA A 89 60.88 12.99 8.10
N GLU A 90 61.25 13.28 6.86
CA GLU A 90 60.43 14.06 5.93
C GLU A 90 59.08 13.39 5.64
N ARG A 91 59.08 12.07 5.39
CA ARG A 91 57.83 11.31 5.20
C ARG A 91 56.94 11.29 6.45
N LEU A 92 57.52 11.13 7.65
CA LEU A 92 56.77 11.14 8.91
C LEU A 92 56.12 12.50 9.16
N ASP A 93 56.83 13.59 8.87
CA ASP A 93 56.28 14.94 8.98
C ASP A 93 55.13 15.14 7.98
N ALA A 94 55.25 14.62 6.76
CA ALA A 94 54.19 14.64 5.76
C ALA A 94 52.96 13.81 6.19
N GLU A 95 53.12 12.60 6.72
CA GLU A 95 51.98 11.79 7.22
C GLU A 95 51.33 12.44 8.45
N ARG A 96 52.11 13.06 9.36
CA ARG A 96 51.55 13.81 10.50
C ARG A 96 50.72 15.01 10.05
N ALA A 97 51.17 15.71 9.00
CA ALA A 97 50.39 16.79 8.41
C ALA A 97 49.08 16.28 7.79
N GLN A 98 49.10 15.13 7.11
CA GLN A 98 47.90 14.48 6.57
C GLN A 98 46.94 14.04 7.68
N GLN A 99 47.43 13.42 8.75
CA GLN A 99 46.65 13.04 9.92
C GLN A 99 45.97 14.27 10.54
N GLN A 100 46.72 15.36 10.77
CA GLN A 100 46.16 16.58 11.35
C GLN A 100 45.09 17.23 10.45
N ALA A 101 45.29 17.19 9.13
CA ALA A 101 44.27 17.63 8.18
C ALA A 101 43.00 16.75 8.23
N ALA A 102 43.15 15.44 8.40
CA ALA A 102 42.03 14.51 8.57
C ALA A 102 41.29 14.72 9.90
N GLU A 103 41.99 15.00 11.00
CA GLU A 103 41.38 15.37 12.30
C GLU A 103 40.52 16.64 12.16
N TYR A 104 41.07 17.67 11.51
CA TYR A 104 40.32 18.90 11.24
C TYR A 104 39.09 18.65 10.35
N ALA A 105 39.22 17.77 9.34
CA ALA A 105 38.12 17.39 8.47
C ALA A 105 37.01 16.65 9.23
N VAL A 106 37.35 15.72 10.14
CA VAL A 106 36.39 15.06 11.03
C VAL A 106 35.70 16.07 11.92
N ALA A 107 36.44 16.96 12.60
CA ALA A 107 35.85 17.97 13.47
C ALA A 107 34.87 18.89 12.72
N THR A 108 35.22 19.27 11.48
CA THR A 108 34.36 20.08 10.61
C THR A 108 33.10 19.32 10.19
N ALA A 109 33.23 18.05 9.79
CA ALA A 109 32.10 17.20 9.41
C ALA A 109 31.15 16.99 10.61
N GLU A 110 31.69 16.77 11.81
CA GLU A 110 30.90 16.62 13.03
C GLU A 110 30.16 17.90 13.41
N ALA A 111 30.80 19.06 13.27
CA ALA A 111 30.14 20.35 13.50
C ALA A 111 28.97 20.57 12.52
N ARG A 112 29.15 20.21 11.24
CA ARG A 112 28.07 20.25 10.24
C ARG A 112 26.95 19.27 10.56
N CYS A 113 27.29 18.05 11.01
CA CYS A 113 26.32 17.06 11.43
C CYS A 113 25.48 17.55 12.62
N ARG A 114 26.11 18.12 13.65
CA ARG A 114 25.39 18.72 14.78
C ARG A 114 24.44 19.84 14.34
N ALA A 115 24.91 20.76 13.50
CA ALA A 115 24.05 21.83 12.97
C ALA A 115 22.85 21.28 12.19
N ALA A 116 23.03 20.23 11.38
CA ALA A 116 21.94 19.58 10.67
C ALA A 116 20.95 18.89 11.63
N GLU A 117 21.44 18.27 12.71
CA GLU A 117 20.61 17.66 13.76
C GLU A 117 19.79 18.71 14.51
N ASP A 118 20.37 19.86 14.84
CA ASP A 118 19.67 20.99 15.46
C ASP A 118 18.56 21.54 14.54
N GLU A 119 18.82 21.65 13.23
CA GLU A 119 17.82 22.05 12.23
C GLU A 119 16.66 21.05 12.12
N LEU A 120 16.96 19.76 12.15
CA LEU A 120 15.94 18.70 12.16
C LEU A 120 15.09 18.79 13.44
N ALA A 121 15.72 18.94 14.60
CA ALA A 121 15.01 19.08 15.87
C ALA A 121 14.10 20.32 15.88
N ALA A 122 14.56 21.45 15.35
CA ALA A 122 13.73 22.65 15.21
C ALA A 122 12.54 22.43 14.26
N ALA A 123 12.72 21.69 13.16
CA ALA A 123 11.64 21.35 12.25
C ALA A 123 10.62 20.38 12.90
N GLU A 124 11.08 19.41 13.69
CA GLU A 124 10.23 18.49 14.45
C GLU A 124 9.41 19.20 15.53
N GLN A 125 10.03 20.15 16.24
CA GLN A 125 9.33 21.01 17.20
C GLN A 125 8.29 21.87 16.52
N ALA A 126 8.58 22.43 15.33
CA ALA A 126 7.61 23.21 14.57
C ALA A 126 6.38 22.37 14.16
N VAL A 127 6.58 21.13 13.69
CA VAL A 127 5.48 20.18 13.41
C VAL A 127 4.67 19.90 14.67
N THR A 128 5.35 19.60 15.78
CA THR A 128 4.70 19.28 17.06
C THR A 128 3.93 20.47 17.62
N GLY A 129 4.45 21.69 17.47
CA GLY A 129 3.83 22.93 17.93
C GLY A 129 2.50 23.26 17.24
N LEU A 130 2.26 22.74 16.02
CA LEU A 130 0.95 22.86 15.37
C LEU A 130 -0.12 21.98 16.01
N GLY A 131 0.26 20.98 16.82
CA GLY A 131 -0.66 20.05 17.46
C GLY A 131 -1.46 19.22 16.44
N ASN A 132 -2.69 18.83 16.82
CA ASN A 132 -3.53 17.97 15.98
C ASN A 132 -4.33 18.77 14.94
N VAL A 133 -3.64 19.20 13.88
CA VAL A 133 -4.23 19.92 12.73
C VAL A 133 -5.34 19.12 12.07
N ALA A 134 -5.18 17.80 11.94
CA ALA A 134 -6.17 16.93 11.31
C ALA A 134 -7.52 16.97 12.07
N SER A 135 -7.48 16.85 13.40
CA SER A 135 -8.68 16.92 14.24
C SER A 135 -9.33 18.30 14.20
N ARG A 136 -8.55 19.39 14.28
CA ARG A 136 -9.11 20.76 14.17
C ARG A 136 -9.77 20.99 12.82
N ARG A 137 -9.17 20.50 11.74
CA ARG A 137 -9.74 20.59 10.39
C ARG A 137 -11.03 19.80 10.27
N ALA A 138 -11.06 18.56 10.73
CA ALA A 138 -12.27 17.75 10.73
C ALA A 138 -13.40 18.44 11.50
N ALA A 139 -13.12 18.98 12.69
CA ALA A 139 -14.09 19.70 13.50
C ALA A 139 -14.61 20.97 12.83
N ALA A 140 -13.72 21.78 12.23
CA ALA A 140 -14.11 23.00 11.53
C ALA A 140 -15.01 22.70 10.31
N PHE A 141 -14.64 21.71 9.50
CA PHE A 141 -15.42 21.29 8.34
C PHE A 141 -16.78 20.71 8.75
N ALA A 142 -16.83 19.89 9.80
CA ALA A 142 -18.09 19.35 10.32
C ALA A 142 -19.02 20.45 10.85
N ALA A 143 -18.48 21.43 11.57
CA ALA A 143 -19.27 22.57 12.05
C ALA A 143 -19.85 23.41 10.90
N ARG A 144 -19.05 23.65 9.84
CA ARG A 144 -19.50 24.35 8.64
C ARG A 144 -20.58 23.59 7.88
N GLU A 145 -20.37 22.30 7.68
CA GLU A 145 -21.35 21.44 7.01
C GLU A 145 -22.67 21.40 7.76
N ALA A 146 -22.63 21.21 9.10
CA ALA A 146 -23.83 21.22 9.93
C ALA A 146 -24.60 22.55 9.83
N TRP A 147 -23.89 23.67 9.81
CA TRP A 147 -24.50 24.99 9.65
C TRP A 147 -25.15 25.17 8.28
N LEU A 148 -24.46 24.81 7.19
CA LEU A 148 -24.98 24.90 5.82
C LEU A 148 -26.19 23.99 5.61
N VAL A 149 -26.14 22.76 6.12
CA VAL A 149 -27.26 21.80 6.04
C VAL A 149 -28.47 22.31 6.82
N ALA A 150 -28.26 22.86 8.03
CA ALA A 150 -29.35 23.44 8.83
C ALA A 150 -29.99 24.68 8.17
N GLY A 151 -29.20 25.46 7.40
CA GLY A 151 -29.69 26.60 6.62
C GLY A 151 -30.50 26.22 5.38
N GLY A 152 -30.35 24.99 4.88
CA GLY A 152 -31.04 24.50 3.68
C GLY A 152 -30.53 25.15 2.37
N GLY A 153 -31.32 25.05 1.31
CA GLY A 153 -31.00 25.63 -0.01
C GLY A 153 -30.12 24.75 -0.89
N GLU A 154 -29.58 25.36 -1.95
CA GLU A 154 -28.85 24.65 -3.01
C GLU A 154 -27.55 24.00 -2.51
N VAL A 155 -26.79 24.70 -1.65
CA VAL A 155 -25.54 24.17 -1.06
C VAL A 155 -25.83 22.98 -0.15
N ALA A 156 -26.88 23.03 0.67
CA ALA A 156 -27.29 21.91 1.52
C ALA A 156 -27.72 20.68 0.69
N ALA A 157 -28.47 20.90 -0.39
CA ALA A 157 -28.87 19.85 -1.31
C ALA A 157 -27.64 19.22 -2.01
N ALA A 158 -26.69 20.04 -2.46
CA ALA A 158 -25.44 19.57 -3.07
C ALA A 158 -24.58 18.77 -2.07
N LEU A 159 -24.47 19.20 -0.81
CA LEU A 159 -23.74 18.47 0.23
C LEU A 159 -24.38 17.10 0.51
N SER A 160 -25.71 17.05 0.54
CA SER A 160 -26.47 15.80 0.74
C SER A 160 -26.31 14.84 -0.45
N GLU A 161 -26.31 15.36 -1.68
CA GLU A 161 -26.04 14.58 -2.90
C GLU A 161 -24.61 14.01 -2.89
N VAL A 162 -23.62 14.82 -2.51
CA VAL A 162 -22.23 14.39 -2.37
C VAL A 162 -22.12 13.29 -1.32
N ALA A 163 -22.70 13.47 -0.12
CA ALA A 163 -22.67 12.46 0.93
C ALA A 163 -23.33 11.14 0.50
N ALA A 164 -24.51 11.20 -0.15
CA ALA A 164 -25.20 10.02 -0.66
C ALA A 164 -24.39 9.29 -1.74
N THR A 165 -23.71 10.03 -2.62
CA THR A 165 -22.87 9.46 -3.67
C THR A 165 -21.59 8.84 -3.10
N THR A 166 -20.94 9.51 -2.15
CA THR A 166 -19.81 8.96 -1.40
C THR A 166 -20.18 7.66 -0.70
N GLY A 167 -21.35 7.60 -0.05
CA GLY A 167 -21.83 6.37 0.59
C GLY A 167 -22.01 5.21 -0.40
N ARG A 168 -22.60 5.47 -1.58
CA ARG A 168 -22.73 4.44 -2.63
C ARG A 168 -21.38 3.96 -3.16
N ARG A 169 -20.43 4.88 -3.40
CA ARG A 169 -19.09 4.54 -3.87
C ARG A 169 -18.28 3.77 -2.84
N GLN A 170 -18.42 4.10 -1.56
CA GLN A 170 -17.75 3.36 -0.49
C GLN A 170 -18.31 1.94 -0.33
N ALA A 171 -19.63 1.77 -0.49
CA ALA A 171 -20.23 0.44 -0.53
C ALA A 171 -19.70 -0.35 -1.74
N GLU A 172 -19.61 0.28 -2.92
CA GLU A 172 -19.06 -0.36 -4.13
C GLU A 172 -17.61 -0.87 -3.94
N ILE A 173 -16.76 -0.14 -3.19
CA ILE A 173 -15.41 -0.64 -2.82
C ILE A 173 -15.47 -1.95 -2.02
N VAL A 174 -16.41 -2.06 -1.07
CA VAL A 174 -16.56 -3.26 -0.24
C VAL A 174 -16.91 -4.46 -1.12
N GLU A 175 -17.89 -4.32 -2.00
CA GLU A 175 -18.31 -5.40 -2.90
C GLU A 175 -17.20 -5.78 -3.90
N ILE A 176 -16.41 -4.80 -4.38
CA ILE A 176 -15.25 -5.08 -5.25
C ILE A 176 -14.19 -5.90 -4.51
N ASP A 177 -13.93 -5.58 -3.24
CA ASP A 177 -12.98 -6.33 -2.41
C ASP A 177 -13.48 -7.76 -2.13
N GLU A 178 -14.79 -7.95 -1.92
CA GLU A 178 -15.42 -9.26 -1.77
C GLU A 178 -15.33 -10.09 -3.06
N ALA A 179 -15.60 -9.47 -4.21
CA ALA A 179 -15.47 -10.09 -5.53
C ALA A 179 -14.02 -10.45 -5.88
N ASP A 180 -13.03 -9.62 -5.57
CA ASP A 180 -11.61 -9.98 -5.80
C ASP A 180 -11.20 -11.14 -4.89
N ALA A 181 -11.65 -11.14 -3.63
CA ALA A 181 -11.40 -12.25 -2.72
C ALA A 181 -12.01 -13.57 -3.24
N ALA A 182 -13.23 -13.53 -3.79
CA ALA A 182 -13.85 -14.68 -4.43
C ALA A 182 -13.10 -15.11 -5.70
N ALA A 183 -12.62 -14.16 -6.50
CA ALA A 183 -11.85 -14.44 -7.72
C ALA A 183 -10.51 -15.12 -7.41
N VAL A 184 -9.82 -14.68 -6.36
CA VAL A 184 -8.59 -15.32 -5.86
C VAL A 184 -8.86 -16.76 -5.40
N ARG A 185 -9.97 -16.98 -4.69
CA ARG A 185 -10.38 -18.34 -4.27
C ARG A 185 -10.67 -19.23 -5.48
N ALA A 186 -11.46 -18.75 -6.43
CA ALA A 186 -11.80 -19.45 -7.66
C ALA A 186 -10.54 -19.80 -8.50
N GLY A 187 -9.65 -18.84 -8.72
CA GLY A 187 -8.39 -19.06 -9.44
C GLY A 187 -7.50 -20.10 -8.75
N SER A 188 -7.45 -20.09 -7.42
CA SER A 188 -6.68 -21.08 -6.64
C SER A 188 -7.27 -22.49 -6.77
N ALA A 189 -8.60 -22.63 -6.71
CA ALA A 189 -9.29 -23.90 -6.87
C ALA A 189 -9.15 -24.46 -8.28
N LEU A 190 -9.32 -23.62 -9.31
CA LEU A 190 -9.09 -23.96 -10.71
C LEU A 190 -7.64 -24.40 -10.95
N ALA A 191 -6.65 -23.70 -10.41
CA ALA A 191 -5.25 -24.07 -10.54
C ALA A 191 -4.96 -25.43 -9.86
N ALA A 192 -5.64 -25.74 -8.75
CA ALA A 192 -5.53 -27.06 -8.12
C ALA A 192 -6.15 -28.16 -8.99
N ALA A 193 -7.34 -27.92 -9.55
CA ALA A 193 -7.99 -28.84 -10.49
C ALA A 193 -7.13 -29.08 -11.74
N ALA A 194 -6.58 -28.03 -12.35
CA ALA A 194 -5.69 -28.11 -13.51
C ALA A 194 -4.50 -29.04 -13.24
N ARG A 195 -3.79 -28.83 -12.12
CA ARG A 195 -2.63 -29.65 -11.74
C ARG A 195 -2.99 -31.12 -11.54
N GLU A 196 -4.17 -31.42 -11.03
CA GLU A 196 -4.58 -32.82 -10.81
C GLU A 196 -5.04 -33.48 -12.11
N LEU A 197 -5.76 -32.74 -12.97
CA LEU A 197 -6.12 -33.19 -14.31
C LEU A 197 -4.87 -33.49 -15.16
N ASP A 198 -3.83 -32.65 -15.09
CA ASP A 198 -2.53 -32.90 -15.75
C ASP A 198 -1.88 -34.20 -15.29
N ARG A 199 -1.92 -34.48 -13.98
CA ARG A 199 -1.40 -35.74 -13.42
C ARG A 199 -2.24 -36.94 -13.83
N ALA A 200 -3.56 -36.78 -13.94
CA ALA A 200 -4.47 -37.83 -14.39
C ALA A 200 -4.30 -38.13 -15.89
N ALA A 201 -4.11 -37.10 -16.73
CA ALA A 201 -3.88 -37.22 -18.16
C ALA A 201 -2.57 -37.97 -18.47
N GLY A 202 -1.48 -37.67 -17.76
CA GLY A 202 -0.20 -38.35 -17.92
C GLY A 202 -0.22 -39.83 -17.54
N TRP A 203 -1.20 -40.28 -16.74
CA TRP A 203 -1.39 -41.69 -16.38
C TRP A 203 -2.25 -42.45 -17.39
N SER A 204 -3.13 -41.76 -18.13
CA SER A 204 -3.98 -42.35 -19.19
C SER A 204 -3.15 -42.85 -20.38
N THR A 205 -2.06 -42.15 -20.73
CA THR A 205 -1.16 -42.52 -21.83
C THR A 205 -0.34 -43.79 -21.55
N TYR A 206 -0.11 -44.13 -20.27
CA TYR A 206 0.63 -45.32 -19.86
C TYR A 206 -0.15 -46.62 -20.09
N ASP A 207 -1.49 -46.56 -19.98
CA ASP A 207 -2.41 -47.71 -20.05
C ASP A 207 -2.65 -48.21 -21.49
N THR A 208 -2.37 -47.37 -22.50
CA THR A 208 -2.61 -47.73 -23.92
C THR A 208 -1.44 -48.50 -24.54
N PHE A 209 -0.24 -48.46 -23.94
CA PHE A 209 0.98 -49.04 -24.53
C PHE A 209 1.57 -50.24 -23.78
N LEU A 210 1.18 -50.51 -22.53
CA LEU A 210 1.70 -51.63 -21.73
C LEU A 210 0.54 -52.38 -21.07
N GLY A 211 0.00 -53.35 -21.80
CA GLY A 211 -1.16 -54.13 -21.38
C GLY A 211 -0.97 -54.87 -20.05
N GLY A 212 -1.96 -54.70 -19.18
CA GLY A 212 -2.28 -55.58 -18.05
C GLY A 212 -1.71 -55.13 -16.71
N ASP A 213 -2.57 -54.73 -15.76
CA ASP A 213 -2.82 -55.52 -14.54
C ASP A 213 -3.86 -54.85 -13.62
N TRP A 214 -4.46 -55.63 -12.73
CA TRP A 214 -5.62 -55.29 -11.89
C TRP A 214 -5.23 -54.35 -10.73
N VAL A 215 -3.93 -54.13 -10.53
CA VAL A 215 -3.35 -53.17 -9.58
C VAL A 215 -3.35 -51.74 -10.14
N ALA A 216 -3.44 -51.56 -11.46
CA ALA A 216 -3.53 -50.24 -12.09
C ALA A 216 -4.92 -49.58 -11.92
N SER A 217 -5.98 -50.34 -11.61
CA SER A 217 -7.35 -49.80 -11.60
C SER A 217 -7.70 -49.02 -10.33
N MET A 218 -7.21 -49.41 -9.14
CA MET A 218 -7.52 -48.72 -7.87
C MET A 218 -6.85 -47.35 -7.78
N ALA A 219 -5.54 -47.28 -8.06
CA ALA A 219 -4.82 -46.01 -8.07
C ALA A 219 -5.30 -45.05 -9.17
N LYS A 220 -5.89 -45.57 -10.26
CA LYS A 220 -6.55 -44.80 -11.32
C LYS A 220 -7.88 -44.20 -10.84
N HIS A 221 -8.68 -44.97 -10.10
CA HIS A 221 -9.95 -44.50 -9.53
C HIS A 221 -9.70 -43.36 -8.53
N ASP A 222 -8.78 -43.55 -7.58
CA ASP A 222 -8.49 -42.54 -6.55
C ASP A 222 -8.03 -41.19 -7.12
N ARG A 223 -7.26 -41.19 -8.23
CA ARG A 223 -6.83 -39.94 -8.89
C ARG A 223 -7.94 -39.29 -9.69
N LEU A 224 -8.78 -40.07 -10.35
CA LEU A 224 -9.94 -39.53 -11.04
C LEU A 224 -10.93 -38.95 -10.03
N ASP A 225 -11.17 -39.63 -8.91
CA ASP A 225 -12.01 -39.16 -7.80
C ASP A 225 -11.42 -37.91 -7.12
N ARG A 226 -10.10 -37.78 -7.07
CA ARG A 226 -9.45 -36.58 -6.54
C ARG A 226 -9.52 -35.40 -7.50
N ALA A 227 -9.25 -35.61 -8.79
CA ALA A 227 -9.51 -34.61 -9.81
C ALA A 227 -10.98 -34.19 -9.76
N ALA A 228 -11.84 -35.16 -9.46
CA ALA A 228 -13.26 -34.95 -9.35
C ALA A 228 -13.67 -33.98 -8.26
N GLU A 229 -13.14 -34.21 -7.07
CA GLU A 229 -13.39 -33.34 -5.93
C GLU A 229 -12.86 -31.92 -6.14
N LEU A 230 -11.69 -31.80 -6.78
CA LEU A 230 -11.09 -30.49 -7.06
C LEU A 230 -11.88 -29.71 -8.10
N VAL A 231 -12.45 -30.38 -9.11
CA VAL A 231 -13.34 -29.74 -10.08
C VAL A 231 -14.63 -29.26 -9.41
N ARG A 232 -15.26 -30.06 -8.55
CA ARG A 232 -16.43 -29.61 -7.75
C ARG A 232 -16.11 -28.42 -6.84
N THR A 233 -14.91 -28.43 -6.25
CA THR A 233 -14.44 -27.31 -5.42
C THR A 233 -14.28 -26.04 -6.25
N ALA A 234 -13.72 -26.16 -7.46
CA ALA A 234 -13.56 -25.03 -8.38
C ALA A 234 -14.92 -24.48 -8.84
N ASP A 235 -15.87 -25.36 -9.15
CA ASP A 235 -17.24 -25.00 -9.51
C ASP A 235 -17.91 -24.19 -8.40
N ALA A 236 -17.93 -24.69 -7.16
CA ALA A 236 -18.49 -23.97 -6.02
C ALA A 236 -17.82 -22.60 -5.77
N ALA A 237 -16.50 -22.52 -5.92
CA ALA A 237 -15.76 -21.27 -5.75
C ALA A 237 -16.11 -20.25 -6.84
N LEU A 238 -16.38 -20.71 -8.05
CA LEU A 238 -16.78 -19.85 -9.15
C LEU A 238 -18.25 -19.44 -9.09
N SER A 239 -19.16 -20.31 -8.65
CA SER A 239 -20.56 -19.92 -8.39
C SER A 239 -20.62 -18.81 -7.34
N HIS A 240 -19.79 -18.92 -6.29
CA HIS A 240 -19.66 -17.85 -5.31
C HIS A 240 -19.10 -16.57 -5.91
N LEU A 241 -18.07 -16.63 -6.76
CA LEU A 241 -17.59 -15.46 -7.52
C LEU A 241 -18.70 -14.82 -8.36
N ALA A 242 -19.55 -15.62 -9.01
CA ALA A 242 -20.65 -15.09 -9.82
C ALA A 242 -21.66 -14.31 -8.98
N VAL A 243 -21.95 -14.76 -7.75
CA VAL A 243 -22.80 -14.03 -6.78
C VAL A 243 -22.16 -12.69 -6.41
N GLU A 244 -20.89 -12.68 -5.99
CA GLU A 244 -20.19 -11.43 -5.62
C GLU A 244 -20.14 -10.43 -6.79
N LEU A 245 -19.95 -10.91 -8.03
CA LEU A 245 -19.98 -10.05 -9.21
C LEU A 245 -21.36 -9.46 -9.50
N GLY A 246 -22.43 -10.19 -9.14
CA GLY A 246 -23.80 -9.68 -9.21
C GLY A 246 -23.99 -8.49 -8.27
N ASP A 247 -23.52 -8.62 -7.04
CA ASP A 247 -23.65 -7.60 -5.99
C ASP A 247 -22.90 -6.30 -6.31
N VAL A 248 -21.75 -6.40 -6.98
CA VAL A 248 -21.03 -5.25 -7.56
C VAL A 248 -21.87 -4.57 -8.66
N GLY A 249 -22.55 -5.35 -9.49
CA GLY A 249 -23.40 -4.85 -10.60
C GLY A 249 -24.68 -4.16 -10.15
N GLU A 250 -25.26 -4.55 -9.02
CA GLU A 250 -26.50 -3.94 -8.48
C GLU A 250 -26.25 -2.57 -7.81
N ARG A 251 -25.06 -2.35 -7.24
CA ARG A 251 -24.75 -1.12 -6.48
C ARG A 251 -24.01 -0.05 -7.30
N GLY A 252 -23.45 -0.41 -8.45
CA GLY A 252 -22.70 0.48 -9.35
C GLY A 252 -23.45 0.83 -10.64
N VAL A 253 -23.73 2.11 -10.87
CA VAL A 253 -24.36 2.64 -12.10
C VAL A 253 -23.63 2.16 -13.36
N GLY A 254 -24.33 1.35 -14.16
CA GLY A 254 -23.92 0.90 -15.50
C GLY A 254 -23.10 -0.39 -15.48
N PRO A 255 -23.32 -1.31 -16.43
CA PRO A 255 -22.59 -2.57 -16.46
C PRO A 255 -21.10 -2.26 -16.45
N ILE A 256 -20.33 -2.93 -15.59
CA ILE A 256 -18.87 -2.96 -15.66
C ILE A 256 -18.43 -3.67 -16.96
N GLY A 257 -19.23 -3.70 -18.03
CA GLY A 257 -19.21 -4.81 -18.98
C GLY A 257 -19.40 -6.16 -18.27
N VAL A 258 -19.94 -6.19 -17.03
CA VAL A 258 -20.07 -7.40 -16.19
C VAL A 258 -21.48 -7.99 -16.23
N GLU A 259 -22.50 -7.29 -16.77
CA GLU A 259 -23.78 -7.92 -17.15
C GLU A 259 -23.57 -9.06 -18.16
N GLY A 260 -22.52 -8.95 -18.96
CA GLY A 260 -22.05 -10.02 -19.83
C GLY A 260 -21.38 -11.14 -19.04
N LEU A 261 -20.63 -10.86 -17.98
CA LEU A 261 -19.82 -11.85 -17.26
C LEU A 261 -20.67 -12.75 -16.36
N SER A 262 -21.65 -12.24 -15.60
CA SER A 262 -22.54 -13.11 -14.81
C SER A 262 -23.33 -14.06 -15.72
N ARG A 263 -23.86 -13.55 -16.84
CA ARG A 263 -24.52 -14.37 -17.87
C ARG A 263 -23.54 -15.31 -18.60
N THR A 264 -22.31 -14.86 -18.86
CA THR A 264 -21.26 -15.71 -19.48
C THR A 264 -20.90 -16.84 -18.52
N PHE A 265 -20.83 -16.56 -17.23
CA PHE A 265 -20.59 -17.52 -16.18
C PHE A 265 -21.77 -18.48 -16.03
N ASP A 266 -23.03 -18.02 -15.93
CA ASP A 266 -24.21 -18.90 -15.88
C ASP A 266 -24.25 -19.88 -17.08
N ILE A 267 -24.03 -19.38 -18.30
CA ILE A 267 -24.02 -20.20 -19.52
C ILE A 267 -22.83 -21.18 -19.54
N TRP A 268 -21.70 -20.78 -18.97
CA TRP A 268 -20.49 -21.60 -18.87
C TRP A 268 -20.66 -22.68 -17.79
N PHE A 269 -21.10 -22.34 -16.58
CA PHE A 269 -21.30 -23.28 -15.47
C PHE A 269 -22.33 -24.37 -15.75
N ASP A 270 -23.47 -24.02 -16.36
CA ASP A 270 -24.54 -24.99 -16.63
C ASP A 270 -24.15 -26.08 -17.64
N ASN A 271 -23.22 -25.80 -18.57
CA ASN A 271 -22.89 -26.70 -19.70
C ASN A 271 -21.48 -27.34 -19.61
N VAL A 272 -20.61 -26.90 -18.70
CA VAL A 272 -19.19 -27.29 -18.65
C VAL A 272 -18.94 -28.42 -17.64
N PHE A 273 -19.52 -28.33 -16.45
CA PHE A 273 -19.23 -29.25 -15.35
C PHE A 273 -20.32 -30.28 -15.06
N SER A 274 -21.54 -30.04 -15.53
CA SER A 274 -22.66 -31.00 -15.50
C SER A 274 -22.40 -32.27 -16.32
N ASP A 275 -21.68 -32.15 -17.45
CA ASP A 275 -21.38 -33.24 -18.38
C ASP A 275 -20.15 -34.11 -18.01
N TRP A 276 -19.42 -33.74 -16.96
CA TRP A 276 -18.18 -34.42 -16.58
C TRP A 276 -18.39 -35.84 -15.99
N ALA A 277 -19.65 -36.26 -15.79
CA ALA A 277 -20.02 -37.63 -15.39
C ALA A 277 -19.68 -38.73 -16.44
N VAL A 278 -19.04 -38.41 -17.57
CA VAL A 278 -18.69 -39.37 -18.62
C VAL A 278 -17.16 -39.51 -18.77
N ALA A 279 -16.66 -40.75 -18.67
CA ALA A 279 -15.24 -41.13 -18.55
C ALA A 279 -14.32 -40.82 -19.77
N GLY A 280 -14.76 -40.03 -20.75
CA GLY A 280 -14.04 -39.74 -22.00
C GLY A 280 -13.24 -38.42 -22.06
N HIS A 281 -13.30 -37.57 -21.03
CA HIS A 281 -13.15 -36.11 -21.22
C HIS A 281 -12.10 -35.41 -20.34
N ILE A 282 -10.97 -36.05 -19.98
CA ILE A 282 -9.90 -35.38 -19.19
C ILE A 282 -9.34 -34.16 -19.94
N LYS A 283 -9.12 -34.30 -21.25
CA LYS A 283 -8.61 -33.22 -22.10
C LYS A 283 -9.59 -32.04 -22.16
N ASP A 284 -10.88 -32.33 -22.33
CA ASP A 284 -11.91 -31.28 -22.38
C ASP A 284 -12.02 -30.59 -21.01
N ALA A 285 -11.89 -31.32 -19.90
CA ALA A 285 -11.83 -30.73 -18.58
C ALA A 285 -10.59 -29.82 -18.37
N GLN A 286 -9.42 -30.21 -18.90
CA GLN A 286 -8.21 -29.36 -18.88
C GLN A 286 -8.41 -28.07 -19.68
N ASP A 287 -8.95 -28.20 -20.90
CA ASP A 287 -9.18 -27.06 -21.80
C ASP A 287 -10.20 -26.09 -21.14
N ARG A 288 -11.28 -26.62 -20.55
CA ARG A 288 -12.28 -25.85 -19.78
C ARG A 288 -11.68 -25.17 -18.55
N VAL A 289 -10.92 -25.87 -17.71
CA VAL A 289 -10.27 -25.26 -16.53
C VAL A 289 -9.28 -24.15 -16.94
N THR A 290 -8.59 -24.32 -18.05
CA THR A 290 -7.66 -23.30 -18.58
C THR A 290 -8.42 -22.05 -19.05
N GLU A 291 -9.54 -22.24 -19.76
CA GLU A 291 -10.42 -21.13 -20.14
C GLU A 291 -10.96 -20.38 -18.91
N ALA A 292 -11.40 -21.11 -17.89
CA ALA A 292 -11.89 -20.55 -16.63
C ALA A 292 -10.84 -19.71 -15.91
N LEU A 293 -9.58 -20.17 -15.89
CA LEU A 293 -8.46 -19.41 -15.33
C LEU A 293 -8.29 -18.08 -16.09
N GLY A 294 -8.36 -18.12 -17.42
CA GLY A 294 -8.31 -16.92 -18.25
C GLY A 294 -9.47 -15.95 -17.97
N ALA A 295 -10.68 -16.48 -17.76
CA ALA A 295 -11.86 -15.68 -17.41
C ALA A 295 -11.72 -15.04 -16.02
N VAL A 296 -11.26 -15.78 -15.01
CA VAL A 296 -10.99 -15.24 -13.66
C VAL A 296 -9.92 -14.16 -13.70
N ASP A 297 -8.84 -14.34 -14.46
CA ASP A 297 -7.80 -13.32 -14.62
C ASP A 297 -8.32 -12.07 -15.34
N HIS A 298 -9.25 -12.24 -16.30
CA HIS A 298 -9.93 -11.11 -16.91
C HIS A 298 -10.79 -10.35 -15.90
N VAL A 299 -11.62 -11.05 -15.12
CA VAL A 299 -12.45 -10.47 -14.06
C VAL A 299 -11.60 -9.66 -13.08
N ARG A 300 -10.50 -10.23 -12.58
CA ARG A 300 -9.62 -9.55 -11.62
C ARG A 300 -9.05 -8.25 -12.17
N ARG A 301 -8.64 -8.22 -13.44
CA ARG A 301 -8.18 -6.97 -14.09
C ARG A 301 -9.29 -5.93 -14.13
N ARG A 302 -10.52 -6.33 -14.46
CA ARG A 302 -11.69 -5.43 -14.47
C ARG A 302 -12.03 -4.90 -13.08
N LEU A 303 -11.93 -5.72 -12.03
CA LEU A 303 -12.13 -5.28 -10.65
C LEU A 303 -11.09 -4.24 -10.22
N VAL A 304 -9.81 -4.43 -10.59
CA VAL A 304 -8.75 -3.45 -10.33
C VAL A 304 -8.98 -2.13 -11.06
N GLU A 305 -9.35 -2.19 -12.35
CA GLU A 305 -9.72 -1.01 -13.14
C GLU A 305 -10.88 -0.27 -12.48
N ARG A 306 -11.95 -0.99 -12.11
CA ARG A 306 -13.13 -0.41 -11.49
C ARG A 306 -12.82 0.20 -10.12
N ARG A 307 -12.01 -0.45 -9.30
CA ARG A 307 -11.56 0.09 -8.02
C ARG A 307 -10.86 1.43 -8.21
N ALA A 308 -9.95 1.52 -9.17
CA ALA A 308 -9.23 2.76 -9.46
C ALA A 308 -10.17 3.89 -9.91
N GLU A 309 -11.21 3.58 -10.71
CA GLU A 309 -12.25 4.55 -11.07
C GLU A 309 -13.03 5.04 -9.84
N VAL A 310 -13.46 4.13 -8.96
CA VAL A 310 -14.21 4.46 -7.75
C VAL A 310 -13.36 5.28 -6.78
N ASP A 311 -12.08 4.96 -6.63
CA ASP A 311 -11.13 5.73 -5.82
C ASP A 311 -10.96 7.16 -6.36
N LEU A 312 -10.92 7.33 -7.69
CA LEU A 312 -10.86 8.65 -8.31
C LEU A 312 -12.15 9.43 -8.08
N ASP A 313 -13.32 8.79 -8.24
CA ASP A 313 -14.63 9.38 -7.96
C ASP A 313 -14.71 9.88 -6.50
N LEU A 314 -14.25 9.07 -5.54
CA LEU A 314 -14.21 9.44 -4.12
C LEU A 314 -13.32 10.67 -3.88
N GLN A 315 -12.16 10.76 -4.52
CA GLN A 315 -11.29 11.94 -4.42
C GLN A 315 -11.96 13.20 -5.02
N LEU A 316 -12.68 13.05 -6.13
CA LEU A 316 -13.41 14.16 -6.75
C LEU A 316 -14.57 14.63 -5.88
N LEU A 317 -15.30 13.70 -5.24
CA LEU A 317 -16.37 14.00 -4.30
C LEU A 317 -15.84 14.70 -3.04
N GLU A 318 -14.69 14.27 -2.51
CA GLU A 318 -14.05 14.93 -1.37
C GLU A 318 -13.65 16.38 -1.71
N ARG A 319 -13.08 16.61 -2.90
CA ARG A 319 -12.76 17.96 -3.38
C ARG A 319 -14.02 18.81 -3.54
N ARG A 320 -15.06 18.28 -4.20
CA ARG A 320 -16.34 18.98 -4.36
C ARG A 320 -16.95 19.34 -3.00
N ARG A 321 -16.89 18.44 -2.02
CA ARG A 321 -17.32 18.74 -0.65
C ARG A 321 -16.50 19.87 -0.04
N ALA A 322 -15.18 19.84 -0.17
CA ALA A 322 -14.32 20.90 0.36
C ALA A 322 -14.62 22.27 -0.27
N ASP A 323 -14.82 22.32 -1.60
CA ASP A 323 -15.16 23.54 -2.32
C ASP A 323 -16.50 24.13 -1.85
N LEU A 324 -17.52 23.29 -1.65
CA LEU A 324 -18.82 23.71 -1.11
C LEU A 324 -18.73 24.27 0.31
N LEU A 325 -17.80 23.76 1.12
CA LEU A 325 -17.60 24.23 2.50
C LEU A 325 -16.75 25.51 2.58
N LEU A 326 -15.94 25.77 1.56
CA LEU A 326 -15.09 26.96 1.43
C LEU A 326 -15.78 28.13 0.70
N ALA A 327 -16.87 27.86 -0.02
CA ALA A 327 -17.75 28.88 -0.60
C ALA A 327 -18.45 29.72 0.48
#